data_AF-F8MW34-F1
#
_entry.id   AF-F8MW34-F1
#
_cell.length_a   1.000
_cell.length_b   1.000
_cell.length_c   1.000
_cell.angle_alpha   90.00
_cell.angle_beta   90.00
_cell.angle_gamma   90.00
#
_symmetry.space_group_name_H-M   'P 1'
#
loop_
_entity.id
_entity.type
_entity.pdbx_description
1 polymer ?
#
loop_
_entity_poly.entity_id
_entity_poly.type
_entity_poly.pdbx_seq_one_letter_code
_entity_poly.pdbx_strand_id
1 'polypeptide(L)'
;MYLVLFLFSSPHKLDLQVMETFKAKLGADHPYTLTSMANLAFTWNSQDRYEDALALMQDCVEARQRVLGPEHPYTLSSLATVSKWSS
;
A
#
# COMPACT_ATOMS: atom_id res chain seq x y z
N MET A 1 25.75 16.30 14.84
CA MET A 1 25.05 16.44 13.55
C MET A 1 23.76 15.61 13.58
N TYR A 2 22.80 16.01 14.43
CA TYR A 2 21.51 15.34 14.64
C TYR A 2 20.40 16.06 13.87
N LEU A 3 20.48 16.11 12.53
CA LEU A 3 19.47 16.81 11.73
C LEU A 3 18.82 15.94 10.64
N VAL A 4 19.35 14.75 10.37
CA VAL A 4 18.82 13.87 9.33
C VAL A 4 17.67 12.99 9.82
N LEU A 5 17.50 12.76 11.12
CA LEU A 5 16.43 11.91 11.65
C LEU A 5 15.09 12.63 11.83
N PHE A 6 15.10 13.97 11.90
CA PHE A 6 13.86 14.73 12.16
C PHE A 6 13.01 14.94 10.89
N LEU A 7 13.60 14.77 9.70
CA LEU A 7 12.87 14.85 8.42
C LEU A 7 12.22 13.52 7.98
N PHE A 8 12.57 12.40 8.61
CA PHE A 8 11.94 11.09 8.37
C PHE A 8 10.71 10.84 9.26
N SER A 9 10.35 11.78 10.13
CA SER A 9 9.32 11.59 11.17
C SER A 9 7.86 11.70 10.68
N SER A 10 7.63 11.72 9.35
CA SER A 10 6.29 11.57 8.78
C SER A 10 6.19 10.23 8.06
N PRO A 11 5.52 9.22 8.63
CA PRO A 11 5.40 7.90 8.01
C PRO A 11 4.88 7.99 6.57
N HIS A 12 3.98 8.94 6.31
CA HIS A 12 3.35 9.13 5.00
C HIS A 12 4.32 9.47 3.87
N LYS A 13 5.35 10.28 4.15
CA LYS A 13 6.27 10.77 3.10
C LYS A 13 7.28 9.69 2.72
N LEU A 14 7.74 8.93 3.72
CA LEU A 14 8.68 7.84 3.50
C LEU A 14 7.99 6.68 2.78
N ASP A 15 6.79 6.29 3.19
CA ASP A 15 6.06 5.20 2.56
C ASP A 15 5.68 5.51 1.09
N LEU A 16 5.27 6.75 0.79
CA LEU A 16 5.03 7.19 -0.59
C LEU A 16 6.30 7.17 -1.43
N GLN A 17 7.41 7.67 -0.88
CA GLN A 17 8.68 7.70 -1.60
C GLN A 17 9.22 6.29 -1.83
N VAL A 18 9.06 5.39 -0.86
CA VAL A 18 9.43 3.98 -0.94
C VAL A 18 8.56 3.25 -1.98
N MET A 19 7.24 3.50 -1.99
CA MET A 19 6.33 2.98 -3.01
C MET A 19 6.73 3.44 -4.41
N GLU A 20 6.98 4.73 -4.63
CA GLU A 20 7.39 5.26 -5.95
C GLU A 20 8.75 4.71 -6.38
N THR A 21 9.71 4.61 -5.45
CA THR A 21 11.04 4.06 -5.74
C THR A 21 10.96 2.58 -6.12
N PHE A 22 10.11 1.80 -5.44
CA PHE A 22 9.89 0.40 -5.77
C PHE A 22 9.07 0.20 -7.05
N LYS A 23 8.05 1.04 -7.29
CA LYS A 23 7.30 1.05 -8.55
C LYS A 23 8.22 1.34 -9.74
N ALA A 24 9.19 2.23 -9.58
CA ALA A 24 10.19 2.55 -10.61
C ALA A 24 11.30 1.49 -10.78
N LYS A 25 11.79 0.89 -9.68
CA LYS A 25 12.90 -0.09 -9.74
C LYS A 25 12.49 -1.53 -9.97
N LEU A 26 11.39 -1.96 -9.34
CA LEU A 26 10.96 -3.36 -9.30
C LEU A 26 9.67 -3.58 -10.12
N GLY A 27 9.04 -2.50 -10.56
CA GLY A 27 7.72 -2.52 -11.19
C GLY A 27 6.59 -2.47 -10.16
N ALA A 28 5.39 -2.10 -10.63
CA ALA A 28 4.17 -2.12 -9.83
C ALA A 28 3.81 -3.53 -9.33
N ASP A 29 4.42 -4.55 -9.94
CA ASP A 29 4.10 -5.96 -9.77
C ASP A 29 4.90 -6.64 -8.65
N HIS A 30 5.88 -5.95 -8.06
CA HIS A 30 6.73 -6.56 -7.05
C HIS A 30 5.98 -6.74 -5.72
N PRO A 31 6.05 -7.92 -5.06
CA PRO A 31 5.33 -8.18 -3.81
C PRO A 31 5.64 -7.19 -2.68
N TYR A 32 6.87 -6.65 -2.63
CA TYR A 32 7.21 -5.55 -1.71
C TYR A 32 6.47 -4.25 -2.00
N THR A 33 6.32 -3.84 -3.26
CA THR A 33 5.53 -2.66 -3.64
C THR A 33 4.08 -2.82 -3.18
N LEU A 34 3.48 -3.98 -3.43
CA LEU A 34 2.10 -4.28 -3.04
C LEU A 34 1.93 -4.32 -1.52
N THR A 35 2.93 -4.80 -0.79
CA THR A 35 2.93 -4.81 0.69
C THR A 35 3.02 -3.38 1.24
N SER A 36 3.88 -2.54 0.66
CA SER A 36 3.98 -1.12 1.02
C SER A 36 2.67 -0.37 0.75
N MET A 37 2.01 -0.60 -0.38
CA MET A 37 0.69 -0.01 -0.67
C MET A 37 -0.36 -0.40 0.38
N ALA A 38 -0.42 -1.68 0.74
CA ALA A 38 -1.35 -2.15 1.77
C ALA A 38 -1.07 -1.49 3.15
N ASN A 39 0.19 -1.40 3.55
CA ASN A 39 0.57 -0.74 4.82
C ASN A 39 0.21 0.75 4.83
N LEU A 40 0.42 1.44 3.71
CA LEU A 40 0.06 2.86 3.58
C LEU A 40 -1.46 3.04 3.66
N ALA A 41 -2.23 2.14 3.04
CA ALA A 41 -3.69 2.15 3.12
C ALA A 41 -4.18 1.94 4.56
N PHE A 42 -3.60 1.01 5.32
CA PHE A 42 -3.91 0.84 6.75
C PHE A 42 -3.56 2.09 7.57
N THR A 43 -2.47 2.76 7.22
CA THR A 43 -2.07 4.01 7.88
C THR A 43 -3.09 5.12 7.59
N TRP A 44 -3.53 5.29 6.35
CA TRP A 44 -4.55 6.28 5.99
C TRP A 44 -5.90 5.99 6.65
N ASN A 45 -6.27 4.71 6.75
CA ASN A 45 -7.45 4.29 7.50
C ASN A 45 -7.38 4.77 8.97
N SER A 46 -6.21 4.63 9.62
CA SER A 46 -6.01 5.14 10.99
C SER A 46 -6.00 6.68 11.13
N GLN A 47 -5.93 7.41 10.01
CA GLN A 47 -5.94 8.87 9.96
C GLN A 47 -7.30 9.43 9.53
N ASP A 48 -8.36 8.63 9.62
CA ASP A 48 -9.70 8.96 9.14
C ASP A 48 -9.78 9.28 7.64
N ARG A 49 -8.78 8.86 6.86
CA ARG A 49 -8.75 8.98 5.38
C ARG A 49 -9.19 7.66 4.73
N TYR A 50 -10.40 7.23 5.07
CA TYR A 50 -10.95 5.95 4.62
C TYR A 50 -11.09 5.86 3.09
N GLU A 51 -11.53 6.92 2.43
CA GLU A 51 -11.69 6.93 0.97
C GLU A 51 -10.36 6.74 0.23
N ASP A 52 -9.33 7.49 0.62
CA ASP A 52 -7.98 7.36 0.05
C ASP A 52 -7.39 5.97 0.34
N ALA A 53 -7.61 5.45 1.56
CA ALA A 53 -7.16 4.11 1.95
C ALA A 53 -7.83 3.03 1.10
N LEU A 54 -9.14 3.12 0.88
CA LEU A 54 -9.90 2.18 0.08
C LEU A 54 -9.41 2.19 -1.37
N ALA A 55 -9.25 3.38 -1.97
CA ALA A 55 -8.76 3.53 -3.34
C ALA A 55 -7.37 2.88 -3.52
N LEU A 56 -6.44 3.15 -2.59
CA LEU A 56 -5.10 2.58 -2.64
C LEU A 56 -5.10 1.05 -2.46
N MET A 57 -5.98 0.53 -1.59
CA MET A 57 -6.11 -0.91 -1.39
C MET A 57 -6.77 -1.60 -2.60
N GLN A 58 -7.72 -0.93 -3.29
CA GLN A 58 -8.29 -1.42 -4.55
C GLN A 58 -7.23 -1.52 -5.65
N ASP A 59 -6.42 -0.48 -5.85
CA ASP A 59 -5.29 -0.52 -6.79
C ASP A 59 -4.32 -1.68 -6.46
N CYS A 60 -4.09 -1.92 -5.16
CA CYS A 60 -3.26 -3.04 -4.70
C CYS A 60 -3.87 -4.41 -5.06
N VAL A 61 -5.18 -4.57 -4.91
CA VAL A 61 -5.89 -5.80 -5.30
C VAL A 61 -5.79 -6.05 -6.80
N GLU A 62 -6.02 -5.02 -7.63
CA GLU A 62 -5.93 -5.16 -9.09
C GLU A 62 -4.53 -5.56 -9.55
N ALA A 63 -3.50 -4.91 -8.99
CA ALA A 63 -2.11 -5.28 -9.29
C ALA A 63 -1.79 -6.71 -8.82
N ARG A 64 -2.24 -7.10 -7.61
CA ARG A 64 -2.10 -8.50 -7.12
C ARG A 64 -2.82 -9.50 -8.02
N GLN A 65 -4.02 -9.20 -8.50
CA GLN A 65 -4.77 -10.05 -9.43
C GLN A 65 -4.04 -10.23 -10.76
N ARG A 66 -3.46 -9.16 -11.33
CA ARG A 66 -2.73 -9.23 -12.60
C ARG A 66 -1.46 -10.08 -12.50
N VAL A 67 -0.76 -10.02 -11.37
CA VAL A 67 0.57 -10.62 -11.19
C VAL A 67 0.49 -12.04 -10.63
N LEU A 68 -0.27 -12.21 -9.56
CA LEU A 68 -0.34 -13.45 -8.79
C LEU A 68 -1.58 -14.29 -9.15
N GLY A 69 -2.56 -13.66 -9.80
CA GLY A 69 -3.86 -14.26 -10.08
C GLY A 69 -4.90 -14.02 -8.98
N PRO A 70 -6.19 -14.25 -9.31
CA PRO A 70 -7.30 -14.04 -8.38
C PRO A 70 -7.33 -15.05 -7.22
N GLU A 71 -6.75 -16.24 -7.39
CA GLU A 71 -6.75 -17.30 -6.36
C GLU A 71 -5.60 -17.17 -5.35
N HIS A 72 -4.67 -16.23 -5.56
CA HIS A 72 -3.52 -16.11 -4.69
C HIS A 72 -3.94 -15.66 -3.26
N PRO A 73 -3.40 -16.28 -2.18
CA PRO A 73 -3.77 -15.94 -0.80
C PRO A 73 -3.67 -14.44 -0.46
N TYR A 74 -2.62 -13.78 -0.95
CA TYR A 74 -2.46 -12.32 -0.76
C TYR A 74 -3.54 -11.50 -1.48
N THR A 75 -3.99 -11.91 -2.67
CA THR A 75 -5.08 -11.25 -3.39
C THR A 75 -6.39 -11.36 -2.61
N LEU A 76 -6.72 -12.56 -2.15
CA LEU A 76 -7.92 -12.82 -1.35
C LEU A 76 -7.92 -12.04 -0.02
N SER A 77 -6.77 -11.99 0.67
CA SER A 77 -6.61 -11.22 1.91
C SER A 77 -6.82 -9.71 1.69
N SER A 78 -6.31 -9.20 0.57
CA SER A 78 -6.49 -7.80 0.17
C SER A 78 -7.95 -7.48 -0.14
N LEU A 79 -8.60 -8.36 -0.91
CA LEU A 79 -10.01 -8.24 -1.27
C LEU A 79 -10.90 -8.27 -0.02
N ALA A 80 -10.63 -9.17 0.92
CA ALA A 80 -11.33 -9.24 2.19
C ALA A 80 -11.16 -7.95 3.02
N THR A 81 -9.98 -7.34 2.95
CA THR A 81 -9.71 -6.06 3.62
C THR A 81 -10.50 -4.91 2.98
N VAL A 82 -10.52 -4.82 1.64
CA VAL A 82 -11.35 -3.83 0.92
C VAL A 82 -12.83 -4.01 1.25
N SER A 83 -13.33 -5.25 1.22
CA SER A 83 -14.73 -5.56 1.55
C SER A 83 -15.09 -5.20 3.00
N LYS A 84 -14.13 -5.33 3.92
CA LYS A 84 -14.30 -4.94 5.33
C LYS A 84 -14.38 -3.43 5.50
N TRP A 85 -13.66 -2.67 4.67
CA TRP A 85 -13.64 -1.21 4.74
C TRP A 85 -14.78 -0.54 3.96
N SER A 86 -15.35 -1.24 2.98
CA SER A 86 -16.53 -0.79 2.25
C SER A 86 -17.87 -1.18 2.90
N SER A 87 -17.84 -1.78 4.09
CA SER A 87 -19.00 -2.21 4.88
C SER A 87 -19.27 -1.25 6.03
#